data_AF-A0A3L6Q0I0-F1
#
_entry.id   AF-A0A3L6Q0I0-F1
#
_cell.length_a   1.000
_cell.length_b   1.000
_cell.length_c   1.000
_cell.angle_alpha   90.00
_cell.angle_beta   90.00
_cell.angle_gamma   90.00
#
_symmetry.space_group_name_H-M   'P 1'
#
loop_
_entity.id
_entity.type
_entity.pdbx_description
1 polymer ?
#
loop_
_entity_poly.entity_id
_entity_poly.type
_entity_poly.pdbx_seq_one_letter_code
_entity_poly.pdbx_strand_id
1 'polypeptide(L)'
;MTCWFKLACLLYGSGHRVSCIDLAGSLLVDPNTVRSFDEYDAPLVEFMAALPDGHKGDDHLSVLSNGAPDLSEFGDVYDLNFGLGEDHPPTSMVLRKEFQRTILYQQSSQEDSTLASILLRPFPAVLHTGRFGCVDDGVKSPVNALHCVYIKTVNDRTLKAEQQEAMIHRWPPRKVMVMDTDHSPFFSAPDHLLELILKSL
;
A
#
# COMPACT_ATOMS: atom_id res chain seq x y z
N MET A 1 11.08 -7.10 8.76
CA MET A 1 11.61 -7.20 7.38
C MET A 1 10.45 -6.87 6.47
N THR A 2 10.54 -5.76 5.74
CA THR A 2 9.43 -5.23 4.92
C THR A 2 9.20 -6.10 3.69
N CYS A 3 7.98 -6.12 3.14
CA CYS A 3 7.66 -6.81 1.88
C CYS A 3 8.55 -6.37 0.70
N TRP A 4 9.16 -5.19 0.80
CA TRP A 4 10.05 -4.60 -0.21
C TRP A 4 11.46 -5.20 -0.30
N PHE A 5 11.86 -6.18 0.51
CA PHE A 5 13.28 -6.55 0.63
C PHE A 5 13.95 -6.93 -0.70
N LYS A 6 13.26 -7.67 -1.59
CA LYS A 6 13.78 -8.03 -2.91
C LYS A 6 14.04 -6.78 -3.76
N LEU A 7 13.03 -5.92 -3.86
CA LEU A 7 13.10 -4.69 -4.63
C LEU A 7 14.15 -3.71 -4.06
N ALA A 8 14.23 -3.61 -2.73
CA ALA A 8 15.24 -2.80 -2.05
C ALA A 8 16.65 -3.28 -2.40
N CYS A 9 16.92 -4.59 -2.35
CA CYS A 9 18.20 -5.14 -2.77
C CYS A 9 18.55 -4.81 -4.22
N LEU A 10 17.57 -4.90 -5.13
CA LEU A 10 17.76 -4.57 -6.55
C LEU A 10 18.06 -3.08 -6.77
N LEU A 11 17.32 -2.19 -6.11
CA LEU A 11 17.54 -0.75 -6.17
C LEU A 11 18.91 -0.36 -5.59
N TYR A 12 19.31 -0.96 -4.47
CA TYR A 12 20.66 -0.78 -3.91
C TYR A 12 21.74 -1.27 -4.87
N GLY A 13 21.56 -2.45 -5.47
CA GLY A 13 22.47 -2.99 -6.48
C GLY A 13 22.58 -2.11 -7.74
N SER A 14 21.55 -1.34 -8.03
CA SER A 14 21.49 -0.37 -9.15
C SER A 14 22.05 1.01 -8.78
N GLY A 15 22.61 1.19 -7.58
CA GLY A 15 23.24 2.44 -7.13
C GLY A 15 22.28 3.46 -6.52
N HIS A 16 21.02 3.09 -6.27
CA HIS A 16 20.05 3.97 -5.65
C HIS A 16 20.09 3.87 -4.12
N ARG A 17 19.76 4.99 -3.46
CA ARG A 17 19.47 5.01 -2.02
C ARG A 17 17.99 4.72 -1.82
N VAL A 18 17.69 3.78 -0.92
CA VAL A 18 16.32 3.35 -0.61
C VAL A 18 16.07 3.54 0.88
N SER A 19 14.84 3.87 1.26
CA SER A 19 14.39 3.84 2.64
C SER A 19 13.06 3.10 2.70
N CYS A 20 13.02 1.98 3.44
CA CYS A 20 11.81 1.20 3.65
C CYS A 20 11.21 1.62 5.00
N ILE A 21 10.25 2.54 4.95
CA ILE A 21 9.63 3.12 6.15
C ILE A 21 8.51 2.20 6.62
N ASP A 22 8.52 1.85 7.90
CA ASP A 22 7.42 1.15 8.54
C ASP A 22 6.38 2.16 9.05
N LEU A 23 5.16 2.07 8.52
CA LEU A 23 4.02 2.88 8.97
C LEU A 23 3.53 2.43 10.37
N ALA A 24 2.74 3.26 11.05
CA ALA A 24 2.21 2.86 12.34
C ALA A 24 1.26 1.66 12.17
N GLY A 25 1.28 0.70 13.10
CA GLY A 25 0.51 -0.54 12.97
C GLY A 25 1.14 -1.60 12.05
N SER A 26 2.25 -1.33 11.34
CA SER A 26 2.91 -2.36 10.52
C SER A 26 3.90 -3.21 11.33
N LEU A 27 4.85 -2.58 12.04
CA LEU A 27 5.93 -3.27 12.74
C LEU A 27 6.15 -2.75 14.17
N LEU A 28 6.25 -1.43 14.33
CA LEU A 28 6.76 -0.78 15.54
C LEU A 28 5.65 -0.32 16.51
N VAL A 29 4.45 -0.06 15.99
CA VAL A 29 3.30 0.41 16.75
C VAL A 29 2.23 -0.67 16.73
N ASP A 30 1.57 -0.93 17.85
CA ASP A 30 0.47 -1.88 17.94
C ASP A 30 -0.68 -1.43 17.02
N PRO A 31 -1.13 -2.26 16.05
CA PRO A 31 -2.22 -1.88 15.15
C PRO A 31 -3.53 -1.57 15.88
N ASN A 32 -3.73 -2.04 17.11
CA ASN A 32 -4.93 -1.75 17.91
C ASN A 32 -4.93 -0.34 18.54
N THR A 33 -3.78 0.35 18.53
CA THR A 33 -3.67 1.70 19.07
C THR A 33 -3.82 2.79 18.00
N VAL A 34 -3.74 2.43 16.71
CA VAL A 34 -3.86 3.38 15.59
C VAL A 34 -5.33 3.64 15.27
N ARG A 35 -5.76 4.90 15.40
CA ARG A 35 -7.17 5.33 15.33
C ARG A 35 -7.49 6.28 14.19
N SER A 36 -6.49 6.78 13.49
CA SER A 36 -6.68 7.69 12.36
C SER A 36 -5.69 7.38 11.24
N PHE A 37 -5.96 7.93 10.07
CA PHE A 37 -5.03 7.86 8.95
C PHE A 37 -3.76 8.68 9.22
N ASP A 38 -3.91 9.86 9.84
CA ASP A 38 -2.81 10.73 10.25
C ASP A 38 -1.85 10.02 11.24
N GLU A 39 -2.39 9.19 12.15
CA GLU A 39 -1.56 8.36 13.03
C GLU A 39 -0.87 7.22 12.26
N TYR A 40 -1.54 6.67 11.24
CA TYR A 40 -1.00 5.60 10.41
C TYR A 40 0.19 6.08 9.57
N ASP A 41 0.07 7.23 8.91
CA ASP A 41 1.07 7.77 7.98
C ASP A 41 2.12 8.70 8.63
N ALA A 42 1.96 9.05 9.92
CA ALA A 42 2.90 9.88 10.67
C ALA A 42 4.39 9.53 10.46
N PRO A 43 4.84 8.24 10.50
CA PRO A 43 6.25 7.92 10.28
C PRO A 43 6.78 8.34 8.90
N LEU A 44 5.93 8.33 7.88
CA LEU A 44 6.27 8.77 6.53
C LEU A 44 6.30 10.30 6.45
N VAL A 45 5.32 10.98 7.04
CA VAL A 45 5.28 12.45 7.09
C VAL A 45 6.51 13.01 7.83
N GLU A 46 6.87 12.42 8.97
CA GLU A 46 8.06 12.78 9.74
C GLU A 46 9.36 12.53 8.94
N PHE A 47 9.46 11.40 8.25
CA PHE A 47 10.60 11.09 7.40
C PHE A 47 10.76 12.13 6.28
N MET A 48 9.67 12.46 5.58
CA MET A 48 9.69 13.44 4.50
C MET A 48 10.07 14.84 5.00
N ALA A 49 9.53 15.25 6.15
CA ALA A 49 9.86 16.53 6.78
C ALA A 49 11.34 16.66 7.17
N ALA A 50 12.00 15.53 7.49
CA ALA A 50 13.42 15.48 7.84
C ALA A 50 14.37 15.48 6.62
N LEU A 51 13.87 15.37 5.39
CA LEU A 51 14.70 15.42 4.19
C LEU A 51 15.23 16.84 3.92
N PRO A 52 16.44 17.00 3.36
CA PRO A 52 16.92 18.30 2.90
C PRO A 52 16.03 18.88 1.79
N ASP A 53 15.90 20.20 1.69
CA ASP A 53 14.98 20.87 0.74
C ASP A 53 15.18 20.50 -0.75
N GLY A 54 16.35 19.99 -1.14
CA GLY A 54 16.60 19.46 -2.48
C GLY A 54 16.17 18.00 -2.72
N HIS A 55 15.62 17.33 -1.71
CA HIS A 55 15.15 15.93 -1.75
C HIS A 55 13.68 15.79 -1.34
N LYS A 56 13.02 16.89 -0.98
CA LYS A 56 11.58 16.91 -0.73
C LYS A 56 10.87 16.83 -2.08
N GLY A 57 10.21 15.72 -2.38
CA GLY A 57 9.17 15.73 -3.41
C GLY A 57 8.06 16.62 -2.90
N ASP A 58 7.45 17.45 -3.77
CA ASP A 58 6.43 18.42 -3.37
C ASP A 58 5.41 17.79 -2.41
N ASP A 59 5.28 18.42 -1.24
CA ASP A 59 4.71 17.85 -0.02
C ASP A 59 3.19 17.67 -0.12
N HIS A 60 2.68 16.64 -0.79
CA HIS A 60 1.30 16.16 -0.54
C HIS A 60 1.16 14.69 -0.88
N LEU A 61 1.37 13.84 0.13
CA LEU A 61 1.04 12.43 0.07
C LEU A 61 -0.49 12.26 0.21
N SER A 62 -1.22 12.38 -0.89
CA SER A 62 -2.64 12.00 -0.88
C SER A 62 -2.74 10.48 -0.97
N VAL A 63 -2.92 9.80 0.16
CA VAL A 63 -3.28 8.38 0.13
C VAL A 63 -4.71 8.25 -0.40
N LEU A 64 -4.86 7.38 -1.40
CA LEU A 64 -5.95 7.41 -2.36
C LEU A 64 -7.28 7.03 -1.73
N SER A 65 -8.25 7.91 -1.95
CA SER A 65 -9.37 8.11 -1.04
C SER A 65 -10.54 7.10 -1.15
N ASN A 66 -10.39 6.04 -1.94
CA ASN A 66 -11.45 5.04 -2.21
C ASN A 66 -10.87 3.66 -2.56
N GLY A 67 -9.66 3.35 -2.09
CA GLY A 67 -8.93 2.12 -2.42
C GLY A 67 -9.24 0.91 -1.53
N ALA A 68 -10.37 0.90 -0.79
CA ALA A 68 -10.72 -0.27 0.02
C ALA A 68 -10.89 -1.50 -0.91
N PRO A 69 -10.14 -2.60 -0.68
CA PRO A 69 -10.22 -3.79 -1.51
C PRO A 69 -11.64 -4.34 -1.59
N ASP A 70 -12.13 -4.64 -2.79
CA ASP A 70 -13.38 -5.39 -2.95
C ASP A 70 -13.09 -6.90 -2.94
N LEU A 71 -13.22 -7.51 -1.76
CA LEU A 71 -12.99 -8.94 -1.54
C LEU A 71 -14.28 -9.74 -1.39
N SER A 72 -15.44 -9.19 -1.77
CA SER A 72 -16.75 -9.82 -1.52
C SER A 72 -16.88 -11.22 -2.13
N GLU A 73 -16.17 -11.49 -3.23
CA GLU A 73 -16.17 -12.79 -3.92
C GLU A 73 -15.55 -13.92 -3.08
N PHE A 74 -14.67 -13.58 -2.13
CA PHE A 74 -13.99 -14.53 -1.25
C PHE A 74 -14.74 -14.76 0.07
N GLY A 75 -15.82 -14.01 0.32
CA GLY A 75 -16.62 -14.09 1.53
C GLY A 75 -15.92 -13.43 2.73
N ASP A 76 -16.03 -14.08 3.89
CA ASP A 76 -15.40 -13.60 5.12
C ASP A 76 -13.91 -13.99 5.16
N VAL A 77 -13.07 -13.02 4.80
CA VAL A 77 -11.62 -13.22 4.62
C VAL A 77 -10.76 -12.66 5.76
N TYR A 78 -11.37 -11.98 6.72
CA TYR A 78 -10.63 -11.28 7.78
C TYR A 78 -10.86 -11.92 9.15
N ASP A 79 -9.78 -12.03 9.93
CA ASP A 79 -9.89 -12.16 11.37
C ASP A 79 -9.88 -10.77 11.99
N LEU A 80 -10.93 -10.46 12.75
CA LEU A 80 -11.14 -9.17 13.39
C LEU A 80 -10.63 -9.20 14.84
N ASN A 81 -9.92 -8.15 15.23
CA ASN A 81 -9.43 -7.99 16.60
C ASN A 81 -10.15 -6.82 17.28
N PHE A 82 -10.54 -7.04 18.53
CA PHE A 82 -11.33 -6.10 19.33
C PHE A 82 -10.50 -5.60 20.52
N GLY A 83 -9.48 -4.79 20.26
CA GLY A 83 -8.55 -4.29 21.27
C GLY A 83 -9.17 -3.36 22.32
N LEU A 84 -10.41 -2.91 22.11
CA LEU A 84 -11.20 -2.17 23.10
C LEU A 84 -12.27 -3.03 23.80
N GLY A 85 -12.38 -4.32 23.47
CA GLY A 85 -13.47 -5.21 23.91
C GLY A 85 -14.50 -5.46 22.80
N GLU A 86 -15.24 -6.57 22.92
CA GLU A 86 -16.17 -7.08 21.89
C GLU A 86 -17.38 -6.16 21.64
N ASP A 87 -17.71 -5.30 22.60
CA ASP A 87 -18.80 -4.31 22.47
C ASP A 87 -18.41 -3.09 21.61
N HIS A 88 -17.16 -3.00 21.17
CA HIS A 88 -16.64 -1.91 20.34
C HIS A 88 -16.37 -2.39 18.90
N PRO A 89 -16.29 -1.47 17.91
CA PRO A 89 -15.84 -1.82 16.58
C PRO A 89 -14.43 -2.46 16.59
N PRO A 90 -14.09 -3.30 15.58
CA PRO A 90 -12.77 -3.90 15.49
C PRO A 90 -11.69 -2.80 15.40
N THR A 91 -10.59 -3.00 16.10
CA THR A 91 -9.45 -2.08 16.14
C THR A 91 -8.40 -2.44 15.11
N SER A 92 -8.22 -3.73 14.84
CA SER A 92 -7.35 -4.21 13.77
C SER A 92 -7.96 -5.45 13.10
N MET A 93 -7.43 -5.79 11.92
CA MET A 93 -7.85 -6.97 11.18
C MET A 93 -6.65 -7.58 10.45
N VAL A 94 -6.71 -8.88 10.17
CA VAL A 94 -5.69 -9.58 9.39
C VAL A 94 -6.35 -10.50 8.37
N LEU A 95 -5.79 -10.57 7.16
CA LEU A 95 -6.27 -11.49 6.14
C LEU A 95 -5.98 -12.94 6.55
N ARG A 96 -7.00 -13.80 6.58
CA ARG A 96 -6.85 -15.21 7.01
C ARG A 96 -5.87 -15.95 6.10
N LYS A 97 -5.11 -16.87 6.70
CA LYS A 97 -3.98 -17.56 6.04
C LYS A 97 -4.36 -18.28 4.75
N GLU A 98 -5.52 -18.92 4.74
CA GLU A 98 -6.08 -19.65 3.60
C GLU A 98 -6.37 -18.74 2.39
N PHE A 99 -6.59 -17.44 2.60
CA PHE A 99 -6.86 -16.48 1.52
C PHE A 99 -5.62 -15.71 1.06
N GLN A 100 -4.59 -15.59 1.90
CA GLN A 100 -3.40 -14.78 1.60
C GLN A 100 -2.74 -15.12 0.27
N ARG A 101 -2.51 -16.42 -0.01
CA ARG A 101 -1.92 -16.82 -1.30
C ARG A 101 -2.87 -16.56 -2.47
N THR A 102 -4.16 -16.77 -2.28
CA THR A 102 -5.16 -16.63 -3.36
C THR A 102 -5.40 -15.17 -3.76
N ILE A 103 -5.31 -14.25 -2.80
CA ILE A 103 -5.66 -12.83 -2.97
C ILE A 103 -4.42 -11.96 -3.22
N LEU A 104 -3.33 -12.17 -2.48
CA LEU A 104 -2.16 -11.28 -2.50
C LEU A 104 -0.98 -11.86 -3.30
N TYR A 105 -0.80 -13.18 -3.31
CA TYR A 105 0.46 -13.84 -3.69
C TYR A 105 0.28 -14.98 -4.70
N GLN A 106 -0.75 -14.94 -5.55
CA GLN A 106 -1.15 -16.08 -6.38
C GLN A 106 -0.14 -16.38 -7.49
N GLN A 107 0.67 -15.39 -7.89
CA GLN A 107 1.76 -15.56 -8.85
C GLN A 107 3.14 -15.58 -8.18
N SER A 108 3.20 -15.36 -6.87
CA SER A 108 4.44 -15.47 -6.09
C SER A 108 4.83 -16.92 -5.85
N SER A 109 6.14 -17.17 -5.69
CA SER A 109 6.67 -18.50 -5.36
C SER A 109 6.10 -19.04 -4.04
N GLN A 110 6.15 -20.35 -3.83
CA GLN A 110 5.68 -20.93 -2.57
C GLN A 110 6.52 -20.42 -1.38
N GLU A 111 7.82 -20.28 -1.55
CA GLU A 111 8.75 -19.76 -0.55
C GLU A 111 8.39 -18.32 -0.18
N ASP A 112 8.18 -17.45 -1.17
CA ASP A 112 7.81 -16.06 -0.95
C ASP A 112 6.45 -15.93 -0.28
N SER A 113 5.45 -16.66 -0.74
CA SER A 113 4.12 -16.61 -0.13
C SER A 113 4.11 -17.13 1.31
N THR A 114 4.94 -18.14 1.60
CA THR A 114 5.11 -18.67 2.97
C THR A 114 5.80 -17.64 3.85
N LEU A 115 6.89 -17.04 3.37
CA LEU A 115 7.60 -15.99 4.08
C LEU A 115 6.69 -14.78 4.35
N ALA A 116 5.97 -14.33 3.33
CA ALA A 116 5.02 -13.23 3.44
C ALA A 116 3.90 -13.54 4.44
N SER A 117 3.40 -14.79 4.45
CA SER A 117 2.38 -15.25 5.42
C SER A 117 2.89 -15.25 6.87
N ILE A 118 4.16 -15.61 7.09
CA ILE A 118 4.80 -15.56 8.43
C ILE A 118 5.00 -14.11 8.88
N LEU A 119 5.30 -13.21 7.95
CA LEU A 119 5.56 -11.80 8.23
C LEU A 119 4.29 -10.95 8.32
N LEU A 120 3.17 -11.41 7.76
CA LEU A 120 1.91 -10.66 7.75
C LEU A 120 1.42 -10.43 9.18
N ARG A 121 1.05 -9.18 9.47
CA ARG A 121 0.52 -8.75 10.77
C ARG A 121 -0.86 -8.13 10.60
N PRO A 122 -1.65 -8.06 11.68
CA PRO A 122 -2.86 -7.25 11.67
C PRO A 122 -2.55 -5.80 11.32
N PHE A 123 -3.43 -5.20 10.53
CA PHE A 123 -3.37 -3.78 10.19
C PHE A 123 -4.54 -3.04 10.85
N PRO A 124 -4.40 -1.72 11.12
CA PRO A 124 -5.46 -0.93 11.75
C PRO A 124 -6.76 -0.97 10.94
N ALA A 125 -7.88 -1.25 11.62
CA ALA A 125 -9.18 -1.36 10.96
C ALA A 125 -9.68 -0.02 10.39
N VAL A 126 -9.16 1.10 10.90
CA VAL A 126 -9.43 2.45 10.38
C VAL A 126 -9.06 2.61 8.90
N LEU A 127 -8.11 1.82 8.40
CA LEU A 127 -7.75 1.81 6.97
C LEU A 127 -8.88 1.29 6.08
N HIS A 128 -9.80 0.49 6.64
CA HIS A 128 -10.95 -0.05 5.93
C HIS A 128 -12.20 0.83 6.07
N THR A 129 -12.29 1.63 7.14
CA THR A 129 -13.44 2.52 7.41
C THR A 129 -13.19 3.98 7.06
N GLY A 130 -11.93 4.34 6.77
CA GLY A 130 -11.52 5.67 6.38
C GLY A 130 -12.25 6.13 5.12
N ARG A 131 -13.37 6.82 5.31
CA ARG A 131 -13.81 7.83 4.36
C ARG A 131 -12.79 8.94 4.43
N PHE A 132 -11.87 8.93 3.50
CA PHE A 132 -10.98 10.03 3.28
C PHE A 132 -11.83 11.28 3.05
N GLY A 133 -11.64 12.30 3.89
CA GLY A 133 -12.27 13.58 3.67
C GLY A 133 -11.84 14.09 2.31
N CYS A 134 -12.79 14.34 1.41
CA CYS A 134 -12.54 15.34 0.40
C CYS A 134 -12.29 16.64 1.18
N VAL A 135 -11.06 17.14 1.18
CA VAL A 135 -10.85 18.57 1.33
C VAL A 135 -11.36 19.19 0.04
N ASP A 136 -12.68 19.33 -0.06
CA ASP A 136 -13.33 20.10 -1.12
C ASP A 136 -13.28 21.57 -0.73
N ASP A 137 -12.07 22.14 -0.70
CA ASP A 137 -11.89 23.56 -0.40
C ASP A 137 -11.98 24.43 -1.65
N GLY A 138 -12.33 23.88 -2.83
CA GLY A 138 -12.34 24.64 -4.08
C GLY A 138 -10.97 25.23 -4.48
N VAL A 139 -9.93 24.99 -3.67
CA VAL A 139 -8.54 25.23 -3.99
C VAL A 139 -8.16 24.12 -4.95
N LYS A 140 -7.66 24.49 -6.14
CA LYS A 140 -6.96 23.57 -7.03
C LYS A 140 -5.90 22.86 -6.20
N SER A 141 -6.19 21.65 -5.75
CA SER A 141 -5.29 20.89 -4.89
C SER A 141 -3.95 20.77 -5.62
N PRO A 142 -2.81 21.11 -4.98
CA PRO A 142 -1.48 20.95 -5.57
C PRO A 142 -1.18 19.50 -5.96
N VAL A 143 -2.02 18.54 -5.57
CA VAL A 143 -1.97 17.11 -5.92
C VAL A 143 -1.85 16.88 -7.43
N ASN A 144 -2.40 17.76 -8.27
CA ASN A 144 -2.26 17.67 -9.73
C ASN A 144 -0.89 18.11 -10.28
N ALA A 145 -0.01 18.68 -9.44
CA ALA A 145 1.33 19.12 -9.83
C ALA A 145 2.40 18.02 -9.65
N LEU A 146 2.07 16.91 -8.96
CA LEU A 146 3.03 15.85 -8.68
C LEU A 146 3.27 14.94 -9.89
N HIS A 147 4.53 14.54 -10.05
CA HIS A 147 4.95 13.55 -11.04
C HIS A 147 4.46 12.13 -10.66
N CYS A 148 3.15 11.90 -10.72
CA CYS A 148 2.56 10.63 -10.37
C CYS A 148 2.62 9.66 -11.56
N VAL A 149 3.20 8.49 -11.33
CA VAL A 149 3.16 7.34 -12.25
C VAL A 149 2.36 6.23 -11.59
N TYR A 150 1.42 5.67 -12.32
CA TYR A 150 0.60 4.55 -11.86
C TYR A 150 1.06 3.26 -12.54
N ILE A 151 1.39 2.23 -11.75
CA ILE A 151 1.73 0.89 -12.26
C ILE A 151 0.54 -0.03 -11.99
N LYS A 152 -0.17 -0.41 -13.06
CA LYS A 152 -1.32 -1.31 -13.04
C LYS A 152 -0.87 -2.77 -12.98
N THR A 153 -1.50 -3.56 -12.13
CA THR A 153 -1.28 -5.01 -11.99
C THR A 153 -2.47 -5.76 -12.57
N VAL A 154 -2.29 -6.48 -13.68
CA VAL A 154 -3.41 -7.05 -14.46
C VAL A 154 -4.12 -8.17 -13.72
N ASN A 155 -3.41 -8.98 -12.95
CA ASN A 155 -3.97 -10.12 -12.24
C ASN A 155 -4.31 -9.81 -10.78
N ASP A 156 -4.40 -8.54 -10.41
CA ASP A 156 -4.70 -8.12 -9.04
C ASP A 156 -6.11 -8.55 -8.60
N ARG A 157 -6.17 -9.31 -7.50
CA ARG A 157 -7.40 -9.81 -6.88
C ARG A 157 -7.81 -9.00 -5.64
N THR A 158 -7.02 -8.00 -5.28
CA THR A 158 -7.26 -7.09 -4.16
C THR A 158 -7.85 -5.79 -4.67
N LEU A 159 -7.23 -5.20 -5.68
CA LEU A 159 -7.71 -4.02 -6.41
C LEU A 159 -8.07 -4.43 -7.83
N LYS A 160 -9.34 -4.74 -8.06
CA LYS A 160 -9.82 -5.23 -9.36
C LYS A 160 -9.57 -4.20 -10.47
N ALA A 161 -9.56 -4.67 -11.72
CA ALA A 161 -9.30 -3.83 -12.87
C ALA A 161 -10.21 -2.58 -12.90
N GLU A 162 -11.49 -2.73 -12.58
CA GLU A 162 -12.47 -1.65 -12.53
C GLU A 162 -12.14 -0.63 -11.44
N GLN A 163 -11.65 -1.09 -10.28
CA GLN A 163 -11.20 -0.21 -9.20
C GLN A 163 -9.94 0.56 -9.61
N GLN A 164 -8.96 -0.13 -10.23
CA GLN A 164 -7.75 0.53 -10.74
C GLN A 164 -8.09 1.60 -11.79
N GLU A 165 -9.01 1.32 -12.72
CA GLU A 165 -9.48 2.31 -13.71
C GLU A 165 -10.21 3.49 -13.04
N ALA A 166 -11.05 3.22 -12.03
CA ALA A 166 -11.72 4.27 -11.28
C ALA A 166 -10.72 5.18 -10.55
N MET A 167 -9.63 4.61 -10.00
CA MET A 167 -8.55 5.36 -9.37
C MET A 167 -7.81 6.22 -10.40
N ILE A 168 -7.44 5.66 -11.55
CA ILE A 168 -6.76 6.39 -12.64
C ILE A 168 -7.64 7.54 -13.16
N HIS A 169 -8.94 7.31 -13.32
CA HIS A 169 -9.87 8.36 -13.77
C HIS A 169 -10.04 9.46 -12.71
N ARG A 170 -10.11 9.09 -11.43
CA ARG A 170 -10.31 10.03 -10.32
C ARG A 170 -9.05 10.87 -10.05
N TRP A 171 -7.88 10.26 -10.17
CA TRP A 171 -6.56 10.90 -9.95
C TRP A 171 -5.66 10.61 -11.15
N PRO A 172 -5.83 11.35 -12.27
CA PRO A 172 -5.09 11.09 -13.51
C PRO A 172 -3.56 11.18 -13.30
N PRO A 173 -2.81 10.07 -13.45
CA PRO A 173 -1.36 10.09 -13.38
C PRO A 173 -0.78 10.65 -14.69
N ARG A 174 0.48 11.11 -14.64
CA ARG A 174 1.22 11.54 -15.85
C ARG A 174 1.47 10.36 -16.80
N LYS A 175 1.70 9.17 -16.24
CA LYS A 175 2.02 7.95 -16.98
C LYS A 175 1.35 6.76 -16.30
N VAL A 176 0.69 5.93 -17.11
CA VAL A 176 0.21 4.61 -16.69
C VAL A 176 1.13 3.57 -17.31
N MET A 177 1.61 2.65 -16.49
CA MET A 177 2.43 1.52 -16.88
C MET A 177 1.69 0.24 -16.43
N VAL A 178 1.94 -0.89 -17.08
CA VAL A 178 1.16 -2.11 -16.86
C VAL A 178 2.11 -3.29 -16.65
N MET A 179 1.78 -4.14 -15.67
CA MET A 179 2.46 -5.39 -15.36
C MET A 179 1.46 -6.53 -15.34
N ASP A 180 1.83 -7.66 -15.94
CA ASP A 180 1.05 -8.90 -15.89
C ASP A 180 1.35 -9.67 -14.59
N THR A 181 1.04 -9.05 -13.45
CA THR A 181 1.37 -9.57 -12.11
C THR A 181 0.16 -9.56 -11.18
N ASP A 182 0.31 -10.26 -10.05
CA ASP A 182 -0.58 -10.21 -8.90
C ASP A 182 -0.47 -8.86 -8.15
N HIS A 183 -1.14 -8.78 -7.00
CA HIS A 183 -1.10 -7.61 -6.11
C HIS A 183 0.31 -7.33 -5.55
N SER A 184 1.22 -8.30 -5.63
CA SER A 184 2.53 -8.26 -5.00
C SER A 184 3.68 -8.38 -6.01
N PRO A 185 3.82 -7.44 -6.97
CA PRO A 185 4.89 -7.47 -7.97
C PRO A 185 6.29 -7.42 -7.34
N PHE A 186 6.42 -6.88 -6.12
CA PHE A 186 7.66 -6.91 -5.34
C PHE A 186 8.08 -8.34 -4.89
N PHE A 187 7.18 -9.32 -4.97
CA PHE A 187 7.48 -10.74 -4.80
C PHE A 187 7.45 -11.52 -6.11
N SER A 188 6.41 -11.35 -6.92
CA SER A 188 6.17 -12.16 -8.12
C SER A 188 7.05 -11.77 -9.31
N ALA A 189 7.40 -10.49 -9.45
CA ALA A 189 8.23 -10.00 -10.56
C ALA A 189 9.09 -8.78 -10.17
N PRO A 190 9.98 -8.90 -9.16
CA PRO A 190 10.72 -7.76 -8.62
C PRO A 190 11.66 -7.08 -9.64
N ASP A 191 12.27 -7.85 -10.55
CA ASP A 191 13.14 -7.30 -11.61
C ASP A 191 12.35 -6.47 -12.63
N HIS A 192 11.18 -6.95 -13.05
CA HIS A 192 10.32 -6.19 -13.95
C HIS A 192 9.76 -4.93 -13.27
N LEU A 193 9.42 -5.02 -11.97
CA LEU A 193 9.01 -3.85 -11.19
C LEU A 193 10.13 -2.81 -11.10
N LEU A 194 11.37 -3.25 -10.85
CA LEU A 194 12.56 -2.38 -10.88
C LEU A 194 12.67 -1.65 -12.23
N GLU A 195 12.58 -2.37 -13.35
CA GLU A 195 12.68 -1.74 -14.67
C GLU A 195 11.63 -0.63 -14.87
N LEU A 196 10.40 -0.85 -14.40
CA LEU A 196 9.34 0.15 -14.52
C LEU A 196 9.59 1.37 -13.64
N ILE A 197 10.09 1.16 -12.42
CA ILE A 197 10.50 2.25 -11.52
C ILE A 197 11.65 3.05 -12.14
N LEU A 198 12.68 2.40 -12.69
CA LEU A 198 13.79 3.11 -13.32
C LEU A 198 13.36 3.88 -14.58
N LYS A 199 12.30 3.42 -15.28
CA LYS A 199 11.69 4.13 -16.42
C LYS A 199 10.76 5.29 -16.00
N SER A 200 10.52 5.49 -14.71
CA SER A 200 9.66 6.55 -14.16
C SER A 200 10.41 7.62 -13.38
N LEU A 201 11.65 7.36 -12.97
CA LEU A 201 12.61 8.35 -12.45
C LEU A 201 13.10 9.28 -13.58
#